data_AF-A0A1U9QUH7-F1
#
_entry.id   AF-A0A1U9QUH7-F1
#
_cell.length_a   1.000
_cell.length_b   1.000
_cell.length_c   1.000
_cell.angle_alpha   90.00
_cell.angle_beta   90.00
_cell.angle_gamma   90.00
#
_symmetry.space_group_name_H-M   'P 1'
#
loop_
_entity.id
_entity.type
_entity.pdbx_description
1 polymer ?
#
loop_
_entity_poly.entity_id
_entity_poly.type
_entity_poly.pdbx_seq_one_letter_code
_entity_poly.pdbx_strand_id
1 'polypeptide(L)' 'MDIEWRKSSRSTDAEGSNCLELAEHDGEILMRESDNPGVVIHTTRAKLRAFLDGAKEGEFDNLA' A
#
# COMPACT_ATOMS: atom_id res chain seq x y z
N MET A 1 10.55 -16.54 8.11
CA MET A 1 9.95 -16.43 6.78
C MET A 1 10.01 -14.96 6.42
N ASP A 2 10.64 -14.61 5.31
CA ASP A 2 10.70 -13.24 4.83
C ASP A 2 9.34 -12.82 4.25
N ILE A 3 8.96 -11.56 4.45
CA ILE A 3 7.72 -11.00 3.92
C ILE A 3 7.92 -10.69 2.44
N GLU A 4 7.05 -11.23 1.59
CA GLU A 4 7.10 -11.00 0.15
C GLU A 4 6.33 -9.72 -0.23
N TRP A 5 7.05 -8.62 -0.34
CA TRP A 5 6.50 -7.32 -0.73
C TRP A 5 6.31 -7.21 -2.24
N ARG A 6 5.18 -6.59 -2.64
CA ARG A 6 4.81 -6.38 -4.04
C ARG A 6 4.43 -4.93 -4.27
N LYS A 7 5.03 -4.33 -5.30
CA LYS A 7 4.65 -3.01 -5.85
C LYS A 7 3.91 -3.15 -7.18
N SER A 8 3.22 -2.09 -7.59
CA SER A 8 2.55 -2.05 -8.90
C SER A 8 3.58 -2.08 -10.04
N SER A 9 3.24 -2.69 -11.17
CA SER A 9 4.06 -2.58 -12.39
C SER A 9 4.10 -1.16 -12.99
N ARG A 10 3.27 -0.25 -12.47
CA ARG A 10 3.29 1.18 -12.80
C ARG A 10 4.25 1.97 -11.92
N SER A 11 4.78 1.37 -10.87
CA SER A 11 5.79 1.99 -10.02
C SER A 11 7.13 2.05 -10.74
N THR A 12 7.87 3.12 -10.51
CA THR A 12 9.24 3.30 -11.00
C THR A 12 10.24 3.09 -9.86
N ASP A 13 11.49 2.78 -10.23
CA ASP A 13 12.63 2.74 -9.30
C ASP A 13 13.50 4.00 -9.43
N ALA A 14 12.94 5.07 -10.01
CA ALA A 14 13.60 6.36 -10.08
C ALA A 14 13.69 6.98 -8.67
N GLU A 15 14.78 7.71 -8.38
CA GLU A 15 14.93 8.42 -7.11
C GLU A 15 13.73 9.34 -6.84
N GLY A 16 13.19 9.26 -5.62
CA GLY A 16 11.99 10.01 -5.20
C GLY A 16 10.65 9.39 -5.65
N SER A 17 10.65 8.12 -6.08
CA SER A 17 9.41 7.40 -6.40
C SER A 17 8.75 6.86 -5.12
N ASN A 18 7.80 7.60 -4.57
CA ASN A 18 7.06 7.20 -3.36
C ASN A 18 5.98 6.14 -3.69
N CYS A 19 6.36 4.86 -3.70
CA CYS A 19 5.48 3.78 -4.11
C CYS A 19 4.89 3.05 -2.91
N LEU A 20 3.62 2.66 -3.00
CA LEU A 20 3.03 1.74 -2.03
C LEU A 20 3.37 0.29 -2.35
N GLU A 21 3.76 -0.44 -1.32
CA GLU A 21 4.02 -1.88 -1.36
C GLU A 21 3.00 -2.62 -0.48
N LEU A 22 2.59 -3.79 -0.93
CA LEU A 22 1.66 -4.66 -0.23
C LEU A 22 2.25 -6.05 -0.03
N ALA A 23 1.90 -6.69 1.09
CA ALA A 23 2.19 -8.10 1.34
C ALA A 23 1.01 -8.78 2.04
N GLU A 24 0.86 -10.09 1.84
CA GLU A 24 -0.01 -10.93 2.66
C GLU A 24 0.86 -11.64 3.70
N HIS A 25 0.49 -11.52 4.97
CA HIS A 25 1.25 -12.12 6.07
C HIS A 25 0.29 -12.49 7.20
N ASP A 26 0.34 -13.76 7.64
CA ASP A 26 -0.47 -14.29 8.74
C ASP A 26 -1.98 -13.96 8.64
N GLY A 27 -2.52 -13.94 7.40
CA GLY A 27 -3.94 -13.66 7.12
C GLY A 27 -4.31 -12.16 7.10
N GLU A 28 -3.34 -11.28 7.30
CA GLU A 28 -3.48 -9.84 7.17
C GLU A 28 -2.90 -9.33 5.86
N ILE A 29 -3.24 -8.08 5.52
CA ILE A 29 -2.56 -7.31 4.50
C ILE A 29 -1.68 -6.29 5.18
N LEU A 30 -0.39 -6.30 4.83
CA LEU A 30 0.56 -5.29 5.22
C LEU A 30 0.68 -4.27 4.11
N MET A 31 0.79 -2.99 4.46
CA MET A 31 1.03 -1.89 3.55
C MET A 31 2.17 -1.03 4.08
N ARG A 32 3.07 -0.60 3.20
CA ARG A 32 4.12 0.37 3.52
C ARG A 32 4.43 1.24 2.31
N GLU A 33 5.15 2.31 2.55
CA GLU A 33 5.71 3.17 1.51
C GLU A 33 7.20 2.81 1.30
N SER A 34 7.66 2.84 0.05
CA SER A 34 8.99 2.34 -0.33
C SER A 34 10.15 3.15 0.23
N ASP A 35 10.02 4.47 0.35
CA ASP A 35 11.04 5.37 0.89
C ASP A 35 11.03 5.40 2.43
N ASN A 36 9.96 4.93 3.08
CA ASN A 36 9.83 4.76 4.52
C ASN A 36 9.36 3.34 4.92
N PRO A 37 10.18 2.30 4.69
CA PRO A 37 9.77 0.90 4.85
C PRO A 37 9.62 0.45 6.30
N GLY A 38 10.00 1.30 7.27
CA GLY A 38 9.89 1.02 8.71
C GLY A 38 8.50 1.22 9.29
N VAL A 39 7.61 1.91 8.58
CA VAL A 39 6.23 2.13 9.00
C VAL A 39 5.31 1.18 8.22
N VAL A 40 4.76 0.19 8.93
CA VAL A 40 3.87 -0.82 8.35
C VAL A 40 2.46 -0.67 8.89
N ILE A 41 1.50 -0.49 7.99
CA ILE A 41 0.07 -0.50 8.29
C ILE A 41 -0.42 -1.94 8.16
N HIS A 42 -1.03 -2.45 9.23
CA HIS A 42 -1.75 -3.72 9.22
C HIS A 42 -3.22 -3.48 8.91
N THR A 43 -3.75 -4.20 7.92
CA THR A 43 -5.14 -4.07 7.50
C THR A 43 -5.70 -5.43 7.06
N THR A 44 -6.98 -5.45 6.73
CA THR A 44 -7.64 -6.64 6.20
C THR A 44 -7.90 -6.47 4.71
N ARG A 45 -8.09 -7.58 4.00
CA ARG A 45 -8.50 -7.56 2.58
C ARG A 45 -9.78 -6.73 2.36
N ALA A 46 -10.72 -6.80 3.30
CA ALA A 46 -11.98 -6.04 3.23
C ALA A 46 -11.75 -4.53 3.38
N LYS A 47 -10.92 -4.12 4.34
CA LYS A 47 -10.58 -2.70 4.56
C LYS A 47 -9.76 -2.13 3.41
N LEU A 48 -8.77 -2.86 2.90
CA LEU A 48 -8.01 -2.44 1.72
C LEU A 48 -8.92 -2.25 0.51
N ARG A 49 -9.86 -3.17 0.28
CA ARG A 49 -10.83 -3.04 -0.81
C ARG A 49 -11.68 -1.78 -0.67
N ALA A 50 -12.26 -1.55 0.50
CA ALA A 50 -13.06 -0.35 0.77
C ALA A 50 -12.25 0.93 0.55
N PHE A 51 -11.00 0.97 1.03
CA PHE A 51 -10.08 2.09 0.80
C PHE A 51 -9.83 2.35 -0.70
N LEU A 52 -9.54 1.29 -1.47
CA LEU A 52 -9.30 1.42 -2.92
C LEU A 52 -10.55 1.86 -3.68
N ASP A 53 -11.74 1.45 -3.24
CA ASP A 53 -13.00 1.86 -3.86
C ASP A 53 -13.27 3.35 -3.56
N GLY A 54 -13.15 3.79 -2.30
CA GLY A 54 -13.27 5.21 -1.94
C GLY A 54 -12.23 6.12 -2.61
N ALA A 55 -10.98 5.66 -2.73
CA ALA A 55 -9.93 6.40 -3.43
C ALA A 55 -10.24 6.59 -4.94
N LYS A 56 -10.86 5.59 -5.58
CA LYS A 56 -11.28 5.72 -6.99
C LYS A 56 -12.47 6.65 -7.16
N GLU A 57 -13.32 6.77 -6.13
CA GLU A 57 -14.47 7.67 -6.10
C GLU A 57 -14.08 9.11 -5.72
N GLY A 58 -12.80 9.36 -5.39
CA GLY A 58 -12.29 10.66 -4.99
C GLY A 58 -12.65 11.04 -3.54
N GLU A 59 -13.01 10.07 -2.70
CA GLU A 59 -13.41 10.30 -1.29
C GLU A 59 -12.32 11.04 -0.49
N PHE A 60 -11.06 10.89 -0.89
CA PHE A 60 -9.88 11.40 -0.19
C PHE A 60 -9.20 12.58 -0.90
N ASP A 61 -9.74 13.08 -2.00
CA ASP A 61 -9.08 14.13 -2.82
C ASP A 61 -8.99 15.49 -2.10
N ASN A 62 -9.73 15.65 -1.01
CA ASN A 62 -9.71 16.83 -0.14
C ASN A 62 -8.68 16.74 1.01
N LEU A 63 -7.89 15.66 1.11
CA LEU A 63 -6.87 15.45 2.15
C LEU A 63 -5.49 16.05 1.80
N ALA A 64 -5.43 16.93 0.79
CA ALA A 64 -4.20 17.54 0.29
C ALA A 64 -3.72 18.76 1.11
#